data_AF-A0A915KRH3-F1
#
_entry.id   AF-A0A915KRH3-F1
#
_cell.length_a   1.000
_cell.length_b   1.000
_cell.length_c   1.000
_cell.angle_alpha   90.00
_cell.angle_beta   90.00
_cell.angle_gamma   90.00
#
_symmetry.space_group_name_H-M   'P 1'
#
loop_
_entity.id
_entity.type
_entity.pdbx_description
1 polymer ?
#
loop_
_entity_poly.entity_id
_entity_poly.type
_entity_poly.pdbx_seq_one_letter_code
_entity_poly.pdbx_strand_id
1 'polypeptide(L)'
;MPCCDQYSGPHPVSESEVHALSEYIKRKNVDAYISLHSYGQHWTYPYLYAKRRYPKNVADMHEIAETAVTEISNLHGINYTIGNDASGSSTDWVIDNSNASSWVFLVETRPHRGGGDFCLPEEELPAVNREILTGIEIVAKYLSGQLQLTDKYKEHFADKINSATAKFSTIGHFLAFISILVVAFLHNLRT
;
A
#
# COMPACT_ATOMS: atom_id res chain seq x y z
N MET A 1 27.46 -6.50 -6.09
CA MET A 1 28.76 -5.85 -6.30
C MET A 1 28.62 -4.38 -5.91
N PRO A 2 29.59 -3.76 -5.21
CA PRO A 2 29.45 -2.38 -4.69
C PRO A 2 29.20 -1.27 -5.72
N CYS A 3 29.50 -1.50 -7.00
CA CYS A 3 29.26 -0.51 -8.08
C CYS A 3 27.97 -0.79 -8.88
N CYS A 4 27.08 -1.64 -8.37
CA CYS A 4 25.79 -1.91 -8.99
C CYS A 4 24.74 -0.98 -8.39
N ASP A 5 23.89 -0.38 -9.22
CA ASP A 5 22.80 0.51 -8.77
C ASP A 5 21.79 -0.21 -7.85
N GLN A 6 21.73 -1.53 -7.91
CA GLN A 6 20.90 -2.38 -7.05
C GLN A 6 21.70 -3.07 -5.94
N TYR A 7 22.84 -2.50 -5.54
CA TYR A 7 23.66 -3.07 -4.48
C TYR A 7 22.94 -3.00 -3.13
N SER A 8 22.72 -4.17 -2.52
CA SER A 8 21.96 -4.30 -1.26
C SER A 8 22.76 -3.95 0.01
N GLY A 9 23.95 -3.38 -0.12
CA GLY A 9 24.87 -3.14 1.00
C GLY A 9 25.63 -4.40 1.47
N PRO A 10 26.54 -4.25 2.44
CA PRO A 10 27.35 -5.34 2.97
C PRO A 10 26.56 -6.34 3.85
N HIS A 11 25.46 -5.91 4.44
CA HIS A 11 24.52 -6.74 5.23
C HIS A 11 23.16 -6.03 5.34
N PRO A 12 22.07 -6.74 5.72
CA PRO A 12 20.76 -6.11 5.92
C PRO A 12 20.84 -4.93 6.89
N VAL A 13 20.11 -3.84 6.60
CA VAL A 13 20.02 -2.65 7.45
C VAL A 13 21.41 -2.01 7.72
N SER A 14 22.31 -2.09 6.74
CA SER A 14 23.65 -1.48 6.81
C SER A 14 23.64 0.04 6.65
N GLU A 15 22.73 0.55 5.82
CA GLU A 15 22.56 1.98 5.60
C GLU A 15 21.94 2.65 6.85
N SER A 16 22.52 3.77 7.26
CA SER A 16 22.13 4.48 8.49
C SER A 16 20.68 4.97 8.46
N GLU A 17 20.21 5.34 7.28
CA GLU A 17 18.88 5.81 6.94
C GLU A 17 17.86 4.68 7.11
N VAL A 18 18.18 3.50 6.56
CA VAL A 18 17.34 2.30 6.68
C VAL A 18 17.30 1.83 8.14
N HIS A 19 18.43 1.92 8.86
CA HIS A 19 18.49 1.61 10.28
C HIS A 19 17.55 2.51 11.09
N ALA A 20 17.64 3.83 10.93
CA ALA A 20 16.80 4.79 11.64
C ALA A 20 15.30 4.56 11.38
N LEU A 21 14.91 4.34 10.12
CA LEU A 21 13.52 4.06 9.76
C LEU A 21 13.03 2.73 10.36
N SER A 22 13.86 1.69 10.31
CA SER A 22 13.53 0.37 10.86
C SER A 22 13.26 0.43 12.36
N GLU A 23 14.07 1.18 13.11
CA GLU A 23 13.89 1.39 14.55
C GLU A 23 12.64 2.21 14.85
N TYR A 24 12.36 3.24 14.05
CA TYR A 24 11.14 4.03 14.20
C TYR A 24 9.88 3.17 14.04
N ILE A 25 9.80 2.38 12.97
CA ILE A 25 8.64 1.53 12.66
C ILE A 25 8.41 0.50 13.77
N LYS A 26 9.47 -0.15 14.25
CA LYS A 26 9.39 -1.12 15.36
C LYS A 26 8.86 -0.51 16.65
N ARG A 27 9.27 0.74 16.96
CA ARG A 27 8.91 1.40 18.22
C ARG A 27 7.51 2.02 18.22
N LYS A 28 7.03 2.48 17.06
CA LYS A 28 5.82 3.32 16.99
C LYS A 28 4.54 2.58 16.60
N ASN A 29 4.62 1.30 16.23
CA ASN A 29 3.47 0.51 15.77
C ASN A 29 2.64 1.27 14.73
N VAL A 30 3.23 1.46 13.56
CA VAL A 30 2.64 2.24 12.46
C VAL A 30 1.46 1.47 11.85
N ASP A 31 0.29 2.08 11.71
CA ASP A 31 -0.91 1.43 11.15
C ASP A 31 -0.86 1.27 9.62
N ALA A 32 -0.20 2.18 8.91
CA ALA A 32 -0.05 2.12 7.46
C ALA A 32 1.30 2.67 6.99
N TYR A 33 1.87 2.03 5.96
CA TYR A 33 3.14 2.39 5.38
C TYR A 33 3.01 2.51 3.87
N ILE A 34 3.33 3.67 3.32
CA ILE A 34 3.31 3.93 1.89
C ILE A 34 4.71 4.35 1.46
N SER A 35 5.38 3.51 0.67
CA SER A 35 6.65 3.85 0.04
C SER A 35 6.38 4.52 -1.30
N LEU A 36 6.70 5.80 -1.44
CA LEU A 36 6.57 6.55 -2.68
C LEU A 36 7.86 6.48 -3.50
N HIS A 37 7.72 6.19 -4.78
CA HIS A 37 8.79 6.09 -5.77
C HIS A 37 8.33 6.71 -7.09
N SER A 38 9.28 6.95 -7.97
CA SER A 38 9.03 7.13 -9.40
C SER A 38 9.96 6.18 -10.16
N TYR A 39 9.59 5.67 -11.34
CA TYR A 39 8.41 5.97 -12.14
C TYR A 39 7.73 4.69 -12.62
N GLY A 40 6.49 4.81 -13.08
CA GLY A 40 5.84 3.75 -13.82
C GLY A 40 4.33 3.67 -13.65
N GLN A 41 3.72 4.47 -12.78
CA GLN A 41 2.29 4.43 -12.47
C GLN A 41 1.85 3.04 -11.95
N HIS A 42 2.46 2.58 -10.86
CA HIS A 42 2.11 1.31 -10.20
C HIS A 42 1.59 1.59 -8.79
N TRP A 43 0.57 0.85 -8.38
CA TRP A 43 0.10 0.79 -6.99
C TRP A 43 0.16 -0.66 -6.53
N THR A 44 1.14 -0.98 -5.69
CA THR A 44 1.48 -2.36 -5.36
C THR A 44 1.46 -2.59 -3.86
N TYR A 45 1.25 -3.83 -3.44
CA TYR A 45 1.33 -4.27 -2.06
C TYR A 45 2.18 -5.55 -1.96
N PRO A 46 2.72 -5.89 -0.78
CA PRO A 46 3.54 -7.09 -0.58
C PRO A 46 2.86 -8.42 -1.00
N TYR A 47 3.61 -9.49 -1.27
CA TYR A 47 5.07 -9.54 -1.28
C TYR A 47 5.63 -9.33 -2.68
N LEU A 48 6.69 -8.53 -2.73
CA LEU A 48 7.39 -8.16 -3.96
C LEU A 48 8.50 -9.17 -4.28
N TYR A 49 9.19 -9.71 -3.26
CA TYR A 49 10.28 -10.67 -3.48
C TYR A 49 9.83 -12.09 -3.93
N ALA A 50 8.57 -12.48 -3.73
CA ALA A 50 8.10 -13.85 -3.96
C ALA A 50 6.77 -13.92 -4.72
N LYS A 51 6.76 -14.71 -5.81
CA LYS A 51 5.53 -15.02 -6.53
C LYS A 51 4.59 -15.84 -5.65
N ARG A 52 3.29 -15.52 -5.72
CA ARG A 52 2.20 -16.22 -5.00
C ARG A 52 2.33 -16.21 -3.47
N ARG A 53 3.13 -15.30 -2.91
CA ARG A 53 3.16 -15.02 -1.48
C ARG A 53 2.37 -13.74 -1.22
N TYR A 54 1.43 -13.82 -0.30
CA TYR A 54 0.53 -12.72 0.01
C TYR A 54 0.40 -12.53 1.52
N PRO A 55 0.26 -11.29 1.98
CA PRO A 55 -0.11 -10.99 3.35
C PRO A 55 -1.55 -11.41 3.65
N LYS A 56 -1.90 -11.51 4.93
CA LYS A 56 -3.21 -12.02 5.37
C LYS A 56 -4.37 -11.14 4.90
N ASN A 57 -4.17 -9.82 4.85
CA ASN A 57 -5.15 -8.81 4.43
C ASN A 57 -4.99 -8.40 2.95
N VAL A 58 -4.45 -9.27 2.09
CA VAL A 58 -4.21 -8.96 0.66
C VAL A 58 -5.48 -8.58 -0.10
N ALA A 59 -6.62 -9.20 0.23
CA ALA A 59 -7.89 -8.91 -0.44
C ALA A 59 -8.32 -7.46 -0.18
N ASP A 60 -8.27 -7.03 1.07
CA ASP A 60 -8.58 -5.65 1.46
C ASP A 60 -7.58 -4.66 0.84
N MET A 61 -6.27 -4.97 0.86
CA MET A 61 -5.26 -4.12 0.21
C MET A 61 -5.45 -4.02 -1.30
N HIS A 62 -5.86 -5.10 -1.96
CA HIS A 62 -6.19 -5.06 -3.38
C HIS A 62 -7.36 -4.12 -3.65
N GLU A 63 -8.41 -4.18 -2.83
CA GLU A 63 -9.58 -3.32 -3.03
C GLU A 63 -9.31 -1.85 -2.72
N ILE A 64 -8.49 -1.57 -1.69
CA ILE A 64 -7.99 -0.22 -1.41
C ILE A 64 -7.18 0.30 -2.61
N ALA A 65 -6.28 -0.53 -3.14
CA ALA A 65 -5.48 -0.18 -4.32
C ALA A 65 -6.37 0.08 -5.54
N GLU A 66 -7.34 -0.79 -5.82
CA GLU A 66 -8.28 -0.62 -6.93
C GLU A 66 -9.10 0.66 -6.80
N THR A 67 -9.58 0.96 -5.59
CA THR A 67 -10.30 2.20 -5.31
C THR A 67 -9.39 3.42 -5.54
N ALA A 68 -8.16 3.38 -5.04
CA ALA A 68 -7.20 4.47 -5.22
C ALA A 68 -6.88 4.72 -6.70
N VAL A 69 -6.56 3.68 -7.46
CA VAL A 69 -6.23 3.83 -8.90
C VAL A 69 -7.44 4.25 -9.73
N THR A 70 -8.65 3.84 -9.33
CA THR A 70 -9.90 4.27 -9.98
C THR A 70 -10.14 5.76 -9.77
N GLU A 71 -10.00 6.26 -8.53
CA GLU A 71 -10.16 7.69 -8.23
C GLU A 71 -9.09 8.55 -8.89
N ILE A 72 -7.84 8.07 -8.93
CA ILE A 72 -6.76 8.72 -9.69
C ILE A 72 -7.11 8.79 -11.18
N SER A 73 -7.64 7.71 -11.75
CA SER A 73 -8.09 7.67 -13.14
C SER A 73 -9.24 8.64 -13.40
N ASN A 74 -10.20 8.75 -12.50
CA ASN A 74 -11.31 9.72 -12.60
C ASN A 74 -10.81 11.17 -12.58
N LEU A 75 -9.74 11.48 -11.84
CA LEU A 75 -9.19 12.84 -11.74
C LEU A 75 -8.45 13.30 -12.99
N HIS A 76 -7.65 12.41 -13.59
CA HIS A 76 -6.68 12.80 -14.63
C HIS A 76 -6.69 11.92 -15.89
N GLY A 77 -7.59 10.93 -15.97
CA GLY A 77 -7.71 10.04 -17.12
C GLY A 77 -6.52 9.10 -17.31
N ILE A 78 -5.71 8.89 -16.27
CA ILE A 78 -4.52 8.05 -16.30
C ILE A 78 -4.75 6.73 -15.57
N ASN A 79 -4.04 5.68 -16.00
CA ASN A 79 -4.18 4.36 -15.41
C ASN A 79 -2.93 3.99 -14.64
N TYR A 80 -3.12 3.69 -13.35
CA TYR A 80 -2.12 3.00 -12.55
C TYR A 80 -2.38 1.50 -12.60
N THR A 81 -1.32 0.71 -12.71
CA THR A 81 -1.40 -0.75 -12.69
C THR A 81 -1.24 -1.28 -11.27
N ILE A 82 -1.92 -2.39 -10.97
CA ILE A 82 -1.79 -3.09 -9.68
C ILE A 82 -1.03 -4.40 -9.94
N GLY A 83 0.14 -4.60 -9.34
CA GLY A 83 0.91 -5.85 -9.53
C GLY A 83 2.34 -5.84 -8.99
N ASN A 84 2.93 -7.04 -8.86
CA ASN A 84 4.14 -7.30 -8.06
C ASN A 84 5.45 -7.36 -8.88
N ASP A 85 5.79 -6.28 -9.59
CA ASP A 85 7.01 -6.26 -10.43
C ASP A 85 8.22 -5.57 -9.80
N ALA A 86 8.18 -5.30 -8.49
CA ALA A 86 9.32 -4.79 -7.73
C ALA A 86 10.00 -5.90 -6.91
N SER A 87 11.27 -5.76 -6.58
CA SER A 87 12.00 -6.69 -5.69
C SER A 87 12.86 -5.90 -4.70
N GLY A 88 13.04 -6.41 -3.47
CA GLY A 88 13.90 -5.76 -2.46
C GLY A 88 13.31 -4.49 -1.83
N SER A 89 11.99 -4.44 -1.68
CA SER A 89 11.28 -3.27 -1.18
C SER A 89 11.20 -3.24 0.35
N SER A 90 11.27 -2.03 0.91
CA SER A 90 10.97 -1.75 2.32
C SER A 90 9.60 -2.28 2.76
N THR A 91 8.63 -2.36 1.84
CA THR A 91 7.27 -2.84 2.12
C THR A 91 7.24 -4.29 2.60
N ASP A 92 8.07 -5.16 2.03
CA ASP A 92 8.13 -6.58 2.43
C ASP A 92 8.74 -6.71 3.83
N TRP A 93 9.75 -5.89 4.14
CA TRP A 93 10.33 -5.86 5.47
C TRP A 93 9.33 -5.33 6.51
N VAL A 94 8.60 -4.26 6.19
CA VAL A 94 7.60 -3.67 7.10
C VAL A 94 6.50 -4.67 7.42
N ILE A 95 5.96 -5.39 6.42
CA ILE A 95 4.87 -6.33 6.67
C ILE A 95 5.28 -7.55 7.51
N ASP A 96 6.56 -7.94 7.46
CA ASP A 96 7.11 -9.03 8.28
C ASP A 96 7.56 -8.58 9.68
N ASN A 97 7.86 -7.29 9.88
CA ASN A 97 8.48 -6.76 11.11
C ASN A 97 7.61 -5.75 11.87
N SER A 98 6.44 -5.38 11.35
CA SER A 98 5.44 -4.62 12.12
C SER A 98 4.54 -5.60 12.87
N ASN A 99 4.33 -5.34 14.17
CA ASN A 99 3.60 -6.26 15.06
C ASN A 99 2.09 -6.32 14.79
N ALA A 100 1.58 -5.52 13.86
CA ALA A 100 0.14 -5.32 13.66
C ALA A 100 -0.18 -5.02 12.20
N SER A 101 -0.01 -5.99 11.29
CA SER A 101 -0.61 -6.02 9.94
C SER A 101 -0.90 -4.64 9.35
N SER A 102 0.15 -3.84 9.20
CA SER A 102 0.02 -2.45 8.82
C SER A 102 -0.33 -2.41 7.34
N TRP A 103 -1.20 -1.51 6.91
CA TRP A 103 -1.61 -1.42 5.52
C TRP A 103 -0.43 -0.92 4.68
N VAL A 104 0.19 -1.81 3.89
CA VAL A 104 1.48 -1.55 3.24
C VAL A 104 1.32 -1.41 1.73
N PHE A 105 1.77 -0.29 1.19
CA PHE A 105 1.77 -0.02 -0.25
C PHE A 105 3.12 0.51 -0.74
N LEU A 106 3.43 0.20 -2.00
CA LEU A 106 4.46 0.85 -2.81
C LEU A 106 3.75 1.55 -3.96
N VAL A 107 4.03 2.83 -4.17
CA VAL A 107 3.44 3.61 -5.25
C VAL A 107 4.57 4.14 -6.14
N GLU A 108 4.56 3.75 -7.40
CA GLU A 108 5.39 4.33 -8.46
C GLU A 108 4.57 5.39 -9.19
N THR A 109 5.00 6.65 -9.15
CA THR A 109 4.24 7.77 -9.72
C THR A 109 4.53 7.94 -11.23
N ARG A 110 4.10 9.07 -11.80
CA ARG A 110 4.47 9.50 -13.15
C ARG A 110 6.00 9.62 -13.34
N PRO A 111 6.49 9.58 -14.59
CA PRO A 111 5.74 9.23 -15.81
C PRO A 111 5.40 7.73 -15.87
N HIS A 112 4.58 7.32 -16.84
CA HIS A 112 4.47 5.91 -17.17
C HIS A 112 5.82 5.38 -17.71
N ARG A 113 6.05 4.06 -17.62
CA ARG A 113 7.27 3.44 -18.16
C ARG A 113 7.49 3.73 -19.65
N GLY A 114 8.54 4.47 -19.99
CA GLY A 114 8.84 4.90 -21.36
C GLY A 114 8.39 6.34 -21.69
N GLY A 115 7.83 7.06 -20.71
CA GLY A 115 7.39 8.44 -20.84
C GLY A 115 8.39 9.52 -20.38
N GLY A 116 9.68 9.21 -20.25
CA GLY A 116 10.71 10.19 -19.84
C GLY A 116 11.55 9.82 -18.61
N ASP A 117 11.52 8.57 -18.17
CA ASP A 117 12.25 8.06 -17.01
C ASP A 117 12.05 8.91 -15.74
N PHE A 118 13.13 9.42 -15.15
CA PHE A 118 13.08 10.26 -13.94
C PHE A 118 12.95 11.76 -14.25
N CYS A 119 12.97 12.16 -15.52
CA CYS A 119 12.96 13.56 -15.94
C CYS A 119 11.52 14.04 -16.21
N LEU A 120 10.70 14.09 -15.17
CA LEU A 120 9.33 14.60 -15.27
C LEU A 120 9.32 16.14 -15.39
N PRO A 121 8.58 16.73 -16.35
CA PRO A 121 8.44 18.19 -16.45
C PRO A 121 7.84 18.82 -15.19
N GLU A 122 8.27 20.04 -14.86
CA GLU A 122 7.81 20.73 -13.64
C GLU A 122 6.30 21.00 -13.66
N GLU A 123 5.72 21.25 -14.84
CA GLU A 123 4.29 21.45 -15.03
C GLU A 123 3.42 20.24 -14.65
N GLU A 124 4.01 19.05 -14.57
CA GLU A 124 3.33 17.80 -14.19
C GLU A 124 3.30 17.60 -12.66
N LEU A 125 4.15 18.29 -11.89
CA LEU A 125 4.23 18.13 -10.43
C LEU A 125 2.89 18.38 -9.72
N PRO A 126 2.08 19.41 -10.07
CA PRO A 126 0.77 19.60 -9.46
C PRO A 126 -0.18 18.42 -9.68
N ALA A 127 -0.13 17.77 -10.86
CA ALA A 127 -0.94 16.60 -11.14
C ALA A 127 -0.49 15.40 -10.30
N VAL A 128 0.83 15.12 -10.27
CA VAL A 128 1.40 14.06 -9.43
C VAL A 128 1.02 14.22 -7.96
N ASN A 129 1.12 15.44 -7.43
CA ASN A 129 0.75 15.72 -6.04
C ASN A 129 -0.73 15.42 -5.77
N ARG A 130 -1.64 15.78 -6.69
CA ARG A 130 -3.07 15.50 -6.56
C ARG A 130 -3.37 14.01 -6.60
N GLU A 131 -2.69 13.26 -7.46
CA GLU A 131 -2.84 11.81 -7.57
C GLU A 131 -2.38 11.09 -6.30
N ILE A 132 -1.18 11.42 -5.81
CA ILE A 132 -0.62 10.85 -4.58
C ILE A 132 -1.55 11.15 -3.39
N LEU A 133 -1.98 12.41 -3.23
CA LEU A 133 -2.88 12.80 -2.14
C LEU A 133 -4.21 12.05 -2.21
N THR A 134 -4.77 11.88 -3.41
CA THR A 134 -6.02 11.12 -3.61
C THR A 134 -5.87 9.68 -3.15
N GLY A 135 -4.80 9.00 -3.56
CA GLY A 135 -4.54 7.63 -3.12
C GLY A 135 -4.33 7.53 -1.60
N ILE A 136 -3.57 8.44 -1.01
CA ILE A 136 -3.36 8.50 0.45
C ILE A 136 -4.69 8.74 1.19
N GLU A 137 -5.55 9.62 0.67
CA GLU A 137 -6.87 9.86 1.25
C GLU A 137 -7.74 8.61 1.24
N ILE A 138 -7.71 7.80 0.19
CA ILE A 138 -8.45 6.53 0.14
C ILE A 138 -7.97 5.57 1.22
N VAL A 139 -6.65 5.41 1.38
CA VAL A 139 -6.09 4.60 2.47
C VAL A 139 -6.56 5.17 3.83
N ALA A 140 -6.41 6.47 4.06
CA ALA A 140 -6.79 7.09 5.33
C ALA A 140 -8.31 6.97 5.64
N LYS A 141 -9.17 7.13 4.64
CA LYS A 141 -10.63 6.95 4.78
C LYS A 141 -10.98 5.52 5.16
N TYR A 142 -10.31 4.53 4.57
CA TYR A 142 -10.49 3.14 4.95
C TYR A 142 -10.09 2.88 6.41
N LEU A 143 -8.89 3.33 6.82
CA LEU A 143 -8.40 3.15 8.19
C LEU A 143 -9.26 3.83 9.25
N SER A 144 -9.82 4.98 8.92
CA SER A 144 -10.72 5.73 9.81
C SER A 144 -12.16 5.23 9.81
N GLY A 145 -12.48 4.19 9.03
CA GLY A 145 -13.82 3.64 8.89
C GLY A 145 -14.81 4.52 8.11
N GLN A 146 -14.32 5.59 7.47
CA GLN A 146 -15.10 6.48 6.61
C GLN A 146 -15.36 5.88 5.23
N LEU A 147 -14.54 4.92 4.82
CA LEU A 147 -14.73 4.09 3.63
C LEU A 147 -14.94 2.65 4.07
N GLN A 148 -16.07 2.07 3.69
CA GLN A 148 -16.30 0.63 3.79
C GLN A 148 -16.05 0.02 2.41
N LEU A 149 -15.18 -0.98 2.38
CA LEU A 149 -14.95 -1.79 1.19
C LEU A 149 -16.23 -2.53 0.80
N THR A 150 -16.44 -2.67 -0.51
CA THR A 150 -17.60 -3.32 -1.11
C THR A 150 -17.53 -4.84 -0.91
N ASP A 151 -18.69 -5.51 -0.81
CA ASP A 151 -18.73 -6.97 -0.69
C ASP A 151 -18.29 -7.70 -1.98
N LYS A 152 -18.07 -6.96 -3.08
CA LYS A 152 -17.69 -7.44 -4.43
C LYS A 152 -16.44 -8.33 -4.44
N TYR A 153 -15.48 -8.12 -3.54
CA TYR A 153 -14.23 -8.91 -3.50
C TYR A 153 -14.14 -9.93 -2.36
N LYS A 154 -15.03 -9.87 -1.36
CA LYS A 154 -15.16 -10.95 -0.36
C LYS A 154 -15.57 -12.27 -1.00
N GLU A 155 -16.38 -12.22 -2.05
CA GLU A 155 -16.84 -13.39 -2.80
C GLU A 155 -15.80 -13.88 -3.84
N HIS A 156 -15.07 -12.98 -4.49
CA HIS A 156 -14.15 -13.32 -5.60
C HIS A 156 -12.88 -14.07 -5.15
N PHE A 157 -12.47 -13.93 -3.89
CA PHE A 157 -11.38 -14.72 -3.29
C PHE A 157 -11.88 -15.87 -2.40
N ALA A 158 -13.14 -15.88 -1.98
CA ALA A 158 -13.74 -17.02 -1.31
C ALA A 158 -13.64 -18.28 -2.19
N ASP A 159 -13.80 -18.18 -3.51
CA ASP A 159 -13.71 -19.33 -4.41
C ASP A 159 -12.29 -19.95 -4.50
N LYS A 160 -11.22 -19.15 -4.33
CA LYS A 160 -9.84 -19.67 -4.27
C LYS A 160 -9.46 -20.21 -2.89
N ILE A 161 -10.07 -19.71 -1.82
CA ILE A 161 -9.87 -20.22 -0.46
C ILE A 161 -10.71 -21.48 -0.22
N ASN A 162 -11.93 -21.57 -0.77
CA ASN A 162 -12.85 -22.70 -0.64
C ASN A 162 -12.33 -24.00 -1.31
N SER A 163 -11.41 -23.89 -2.28
CA SER A 163 -10.65 -25.04 -2.81
C SER A 163 -9.63 -25.61 -1.81
N ALA A 164 -9.25 -24.85 -0.76
CA ALA A 164 -8.27 -25.24 0.26
C ALA A 164 -8.90 -25.44 1.65
N THR A 165 -10.14 -24.97 1.87
CA THR A 165 -10.86 -25.07 3.15
C THR A 165 -12.13 -25.93 3.05
N ALA A 166 -12.12 -27.00 2.25
CA ALA A 166 -13.10 -28.09 2.33
C ALA A 166 -12.92 -29.01 3.57
N LYS A 167 -12.28 -28.50 4.63
CA LYS A 167 -12.25 -29.11 5.97
C LYS A 167 -12.38 -27.97 6.97
N PHE A 168 -13.34 -28.14 7.89
CA PHE A 168 -13.79 -27.24 8.95
C PHE A 168 -15.03 -26.42 8.63
N SER A 169 -16.08 -26.85 9.32
CA SER A 169 -17.49 -26.54 9.17
C SER A 169 -17.94 -25.72 10.37
N THR A 170 -19.03 -24.96 10.12
CA THR A 170 -20.13 -24.56 11.02
C THR A 170 -20.06 -23.27 11.89
N ILE A 171 -21.03 -22.37 11.59
CA ILE A 171 -21.78 -21.41 12.46
C ILE A 171 -21.08 -20.05 12.73
N GLY A 172 -21.67 -18.86 12.54
CA GLY A 172 -22.99 -18.38 12.11
C GLY A 172 -23.20 -16.88 12.45
N HIS A 173 -23.90 -16.14 11.56
CA HIS A 173 -24.75 -14.94 11.74
C HIS A 173 -24.21 -13.52 12.11
N PHE A 174 -24.25 -12.62 11.10
CA PHE A 174 -25.05 -11.36 10.96
C PHE A 174 -24.80 -10.06 11.79
N LEU A 175 -24.45 -9.01 11.02
CA LEU A 175 -24.86 -7.58 11.01
C LEU A 175 -24.43 -6.49 12.04
N ALA A 176 -23.78 -5.46 11.44
CA ALA A 176 -23.98 -4.00 11.52
C ALA A 176 -23.83 -3.21 12.84
N PHE A 177 -23.01 -2.15 12.84
CA PHE A 177 -23.35 -0.78 13.29
C PHE A 177 -22.25 0.25 12.92
N ILE A 178 -22.68 1.40 12.40
CA ILE A 178 -21.92 2.63 12.09
C ILE A 178 -21.63 3.40 13.40
N SER A 179 -20.46 4.06 13.54
CA SER A 179 -20.25 5.44 14.08
C SER A 179 -18.87 5.72 14.74
N ILE A 180 -18.20 6.79 14.28
CA ILE A 180 -17.47 7.82 15.08
C ILE A 180 -16.08 7.48 15.69
N LEU A 181 -14.98 8.03 15.14
CA LEU A 181 -14.26 9.25 15.63
C LEU A 181 -12.80 9.33 15.12
N VAL A 182 -12.55 10.22 14.15
CA VAL A 182 -11.22 10.79 13.89
C VAL A 182 -10.90 11.74 15.06
N VAL A 183 -10.14 11.27 16.05
CA VAL A 183 -9.65 12.10 17.18
C VAL A 183 -8.18 12.51 17.06
N ALA A 184 -7.46 12.11 16.00
CA ALA A 184 -6.02 12.43 15.92
C ALA A 184 -5.66 13.75 15.23
N PHE A 185 -6.60 14.55 14.70
CA PHE A 185 -6.25 15.76 13.92
C PHE A 185 -6.60 17.12 14.55
N LEU A 186 -7.14 17.17 15.78
CA LEU A 186 -7.42 18.45 16.47
C LEU A 186 -6.65 18.65 17.79
N HIS A 187 -5.55 17.91 18.01
CA HIS A 187 -4.65 18.16 19.15
C HIS A 187 -3.36 18.91 18.80
N ASN A 188 -3.18 19.38 17.55
CA ASN A 188 -1.95 20.05 17.14
C ASN A 188 -2.14 21.46 16.51
N LEU A 189 -3.27 22.12 16.83
CA LEU A 189 -3.48 23.54 16.50
C LEU A 189 -3.82 24.40 17.73
N ARG A 190 -3.21 24.10 18.88
CA ARG A 190 -3.07 25.03 20.02
C ARG A 190 -1.78 24.74 20.80
N THR A 191 -0.66 25.24 20.26
CA THR A 191 0.42 25.90 21.02
C THR A 191 0.98 26.99 20.14
#